data_AF-A0A7S1RC38-F1
#
_entry.id   AF-A0A7S1RC38-F1
#
_cell.length_a   1.000
_cell.length_b   1.000
_cell.length_c   1.000
_cell.angle_alpha   90.00
_cell.angle_beta   90.00
_cell.angle_gamma   90.00
#
_symmetry.space_group_name_H-M   'P 1'
#
loop_
_entity.id
_entity.type
_entity.pdbx_description
1 polymer ?
#
loop_
_entity_poly.entity_id
_entity_poly.type
_entity_poly.pdbx_seq_one_letter_code
_entity_poly.pdbx_strand_id
1 'polypeptide(L)'
;WISAYGFQSRDWQYKYLTCLHWSITQFTPSSMDVQPHNSVERTFAITVVVFALVGFSYLVGSITTSLSQLRSMSEEHSKQFWTLRRYMKQHKVHITLSVRIKSYLEHAWQRQKTCVPEPKLLALLSEQLWNELQGALSKTVMVHPLFEHLNDVSDVTVQRLAVKAISRRMLAQADRLFFPCETA
;
A
#
# COMPACT_ATOMS: atom_id res chain seq x y z
N TRP A 1 36.17 -2.58 33.70
CA TRP A 1 36.65 -3.38 32.54
C TRP A 1 37.91 -2.80 31.87
N ILE A 2 38.02 -1.51 31.54
CA ILE A 2 39.22 -0.93 30.87
C ILE A 2 40.53 -1.20 31.64
N SER A 3 40.51 -1.03 32.95
CA SER A 3 41.64 -1.35 33.84
C SER A 3 41.90 -2.85 33.93
N ALA A 4 40.84 -3.67 34.05
CA ALA A 4 40.92 -5.12 34.20
C ALA A 4 41.54 -5.81 32.97
N TYR A 5 41.19 -5.36 31.75
CA TYR A 5 41.73 -5.91 30.50
C TYR A 5 43.02 -5.20 30.02
N GLY A 6 43.57 -4.28 30.81
CA GLY A 6 44.82 -3.58 30.45
C GLY A 6 44.71 -2.67 29.22
N PHE A 7 43.50 -2.19 28.89
CA PHE A 7 43.28 -1.37 27.69
C PHE A 7 43.69 0.09 27.87
N GLN A 8 44.18 0.51 29.03
CA GLN A 8 44.61 1.88 29.32
C GLN A 8 45.56 2.46 28.26
N SER A 9 46.59 1.70 27.87
CA SER A 9 47.63 2.10 26.89
C SER A 9 47.28 1.80 25.43
N ARG A 10 46.11 1.17 25.17
CA ARG A 10 45.65 0.89 23.80
C ARG A 10 45.14 2.17 23.14
N ASP A 11 45.25 2.17 21.81
CA ASP A 11 44.81 3.26 20.96
C ASP A 11 43.29 3.52 21.10
N TRP A 12 42.87 4.76 20.86
CA TRP A 12 41.48 5.16 21.08
C TRP A 12 40.50 4.43 20.15
N GLN A 13 40.93 4.13 18.92
CA GLN A 13 40.16 3.37 17.94
C GLN A 13 39.82 1.97 18.46
N TYR A 14 40.80 1.29 19.07
CA TYR A 14 40.62 -0.03 19.65
C TYR A 14 39.59 -0.01 20.78
N LYS A 15 39.65 1.01 21.66
CA LYS A 15 38.67 1.17 22.75
C LYS A 15 37.27 1.40 22.20
N TYR A 16 37.13 2.27 21.20
CA TYR A 16 35.84 2.57 20.58
C TYR A 16 35.22 1.35 19.89
N LEU A 17 35.99 0.63 19.07
CA LEU A 17 35.53 -0.60 18.41
C LEU A 17 35.15 -1.68 19.43
N THR A 18 35.89 -1.79 20.54
CA THR A 18 35.57 -2.73 21.62
C THR A 18 34.24 -2.37 22.29
N CYS A 19 34.01 -1.08 22.61
CA CYS A 19 32.75 -0.60 23.15
C CYS A 19 31.58 -0.85 22.18
N LEU A 20 31.77 -0.54 20.90
CA LEU A 20 30.76 -0.72 19.86
C LEU A 20 30.41 -2.20 19.69
N HIS A 21 31.42 -3.07 19.65
CA HIS A 21 31.21 -4.52 19.58
C HIS A 21 30.42 -5.01 20.80
N TRP A 22 30.79 -4.59 22.02
CA TRP A 22 30.04 -4.91 23.23
C TRP A 22 28.59 -4.43 23.18
N SER A 23 28.31 -3.23 22.67
CA SER A 23 26.95 -2.71 22.53
C SER A 23 26.13 -3.54 21.53
N ILE A 24 26.72 -3.92 20.40
CA ILE A 24 26.07 -4.74 19.37
C ILE A 24 25.75 -6.15 19.92
N THR A 25 26.66 -6.74 20.71
CA THR A 25 26.40 -8.07 21.30
C THR A 25 25.27 -8.08 22.35
N GLN A 26 24.85 -6.91 22.86
CA GLN A 26 23.66 -6.83 23.72
C GLN A 26 22.35 -6.99 22.92
N PHE A 27 22.35 -6.61 21.63
CA PHE A 27 21.19 -6.80 20.74
C PHE A 27 21.13 -8.21 20.16
N THR A 28 22.29 -8.79 19.85
CA THR A 28 22.41 -10.16 19.33
C THR A 28 23.36 -10.92 20.24
N PRO A 29 22.85 -11.82 21.12
CA PRO A 29 23.69 -12.58 22.04
C PRO A 29 24.82 -13.26 21.27
N SER A 30 26.03 -12.70 21.42
CA SER A 30 27.24 -13.13 20.75
C SER A 30 28.36 -13.18 21.78
N SER A 31 29.34 -14.06 21.56
CA SER A 31 30.47 -14.18 22.47
C SER A 31 31.30 -12.89 22.45
N MET A 32 31.42 -12.26 23.61
CA MET A 32 32.27 -11.09 23.84
C MET A 32 33.20 -11.34 25.00
N ASP A 33 34.49 -11.07 24.79
CA ASP A 33 35.53 -11.30 25.80
C ASP A 33 35.43 -10.32 26.98
N VAL A 34 34.79 -9.16 26.79
CA VAL A 34 34.63 -8.12 27.82
C VAL A 34 33.40 -8.41 28.69
N GLN A 35 33.66 -8.76 29.95
CA GLN A 35 32.63 -9.07 30.95
C GLN A 35 32.64 -8.06 32.11
N PRO A 36 31.49 -7.79 32.75
CA PRO A 36 31.42 -6.91 33.91
C PRO A 36 32.18 -7.52 35.09
N HIS A 37 33.08 -6.74 35.70
CA HIS A 37 33.92 -7.20 36.82
C HIS A 37 33.45 -6.68 38.18
N ASN A 38 32.55 -5.69 38.19
CA ASN A 38 32.00 -5.11 39.42
C ASN A 38 30.46 -5.05 39.37
N SER A 39 29.83 -4.86 40.54
CA SER A 39 28.38 -4.85 40.66
C SER A 39 27.73 -3.73 39.85
N VAL A 40 28.38 -2.57 39.74
CA VAL A 40 27.87 -1.40 38.99
C VAL A 40 27.84 -1.68 37.48
N GLU A 41 28.92 -2.23 36.93
CA GLU A 41 29.03 -2.67 35.53
C GLU A 41 28.00 -3.77 35.23
N ARG A 42 27.77 -4.68 36.18
CA ARG A 42 26.77 -5.74 36.02
C ARG A 42 25.34 -5.18 36.03
N THR A 43 25.00 -4.25 36.92
CA THR A 43 23.69 -3.58 36.92
C THR A 43 23.48 -2.81 35.61
N PHE A 44 24.48 -2.06 35.16
CA PHE A 44 24.43 -1.37 33.87
C PHE A 44 24.20 -2.34 32.70
N ALA A 45 24.98 -3.43 32.62
CA ALA A 45 24.80 -4.44 31.59
C ALA A 45 23.38 -5.03 31.58
N ILE A 46 22.82 -5.36 32.75
CA ILE A 46 21.44 -5.86 32.86
C ILE A 46 20.44 -4.83 32.31
N THR A 47 20.57 -3.55 32.68
CA THR A 47 19.66 -2.52 32.17
C THR A 47 19.75 -2.39 30.64
N VAL A 48 20.96 -2.41 30.08
CA VAL A 48 21.16 -2.33 28.62
C VAL A 48 20.54 -3.53 27.91
N VAL A 49 20.70 -4.75 28.44
CA VAL A 49 20.10 -5.96 27.86
C VAL A 49 18.57 -5.90 27.88
N VAL A 50 17.96 -5.40 28.96
CA VAL A 50 16.49 -5.22 29.02
C VAL A 50 16.00 -4.24 27.95
N PHE A 51 16.66 -3.08 27.81
CA PHE A 51 16.30 -2.12 26.75
C PHE A 51 16.56 -2.68 25.35
N ALA A 52 17.66 -3.41 25.15
CA ALA A 52 17.99 -4.05 23.89
C ALA A 52 16.92 -5.09 23.49
N LEU A 53 16.42 -5.88 24.44
CA LEU A 53 15.36 -6.88 24.21
C LEU A 53 14.04 -6.21 23.80
N VAL A 54 13.65 -5.12 24.48
CA VAL A 54 12.45 -4.34 24.11
C VAL A 54 12.60 -3.72 22.72
N GLY A 55 13.73 -3.08 22.45
CA GLY A 55 14.03 -2.48 21.16
C GLY A 55 14.05 -3.51 20.03
N PHE A 56 14.69 -4.66 20.25
CA PHE A 56 14.74 -5.75 19.28
C PHE A 56 13.35 -6.31 18.98
N SER A 57 12.52 -6.52 20.01
CA SER A 57 11.14 -6.98 19.85
C SER A 57 10.31 -6.00 19.02
N TYR A 58 10.48 -4.70 19.25
CA TYR A 58 9.83 -3.65 18.45
C TYR A 58 10.29 -3.67 16.99
N LEU A 59 11.60 -3.75 16.75
CA LEU A 59 12.16 -3.82 15.39
C LEU A 59 11.62 -5.03 14.62
N VAL A 60 11.65 -6.22 15.23
CA VAL A 60 11.10 -7.44 14.62
C VAL A 60 9.60 -7.30 14.36
N GLY A 61 8.84 -6.72 15.31
CA GLY A 61 7.42 -6.46 15.13
C GLY A 61 7.15 -5.53 13.95
N SER A 62 7.86 -4.40 13.87
CA SER A 62 7.73 -3.43 12.78
C SER A 62 8.06 -4.03 11.41
N ILE A 63 9.14 -4.80 11.31
CA ILE A 63 9.53 -5.51 10.09
C ILE A 63 8.43 -6.51 9.70
N THR A 64 7.93 -7.29 10.67
CA THR A 64 6.90 -8.30 10.45
C THR A 64 5.59 -7.66 9.98
N THR A 65 5.15 -6.57 10.61
CA THR A 65 3.96 -5.83 10.20
C THR A 65 4.11 -5.26 8.80
N SER A 66 5.28 -4.68 8.48
CA SER A 66 5.57 -4.15 7.14
C SER A 66 5.55 -5.25 6.08
N LEU A 67 6.18 -6.41 6.36
CA LEU A 67 6.13 -7.58 5.49
C LEU A 67 4.70 -8.11 5.34
N SER A 68 3.92 -8.14 6.42
CA SER A 68 2.52 -8.58 6.40
C SER A 68 1.67 -7.66 5.54
N GLN A 69 1.83 -6.34 5.64
CA GLN A 69 1.16 -5.36 4.78
C GLN A 69 1.53 -5.55 3.30
N LEU A 70 2.81 -5.79 3.01
CA LEU A 70 3.26 -6.08 1.64
C LEU A 70 2.65 -7.38 1.10
N ARG A 71 2.58 -8.43 1.93
CA ARG A 71 1.95 -9.70 1.57
C ARG A 71 0.45 -9.55 1.37
N SER A 72 -0.24 -8.83 2.27
CA SER A 72 -1.69 -8.64 2.20
C SER A 72 -2.11 -7.92 0.91
N MET A 73 -1.31 -6.95 0.44
CA MET A 73 -1.52 -6.27 -0.84
C MET A 73 -1.51 -7.21 -2.06
N SER A 74 -0.88 -8.38 -1.97
CA SER A 74 -0.84 -9.40 -3.03
C SER A 74 -1.81 -10.56 -2.77
N GLU A 75 -2.03 -10.91 -1.50
CA GLU A 75 -2.88 -12.04 -1.11
C GLU A 75 -4.37 -11.76 -1.35
N GLU A 76 -4.83 -10.52 -1.17
CA GLU A 76 -6.25 -10.19 -1.37
C GLU A 76 -6.74 -10.54 -2.77
N HIS A 77 -5.98 -10.16 -3.81
CA HIS A 77 -6.25 -10.51 -5.20
C HIS A 77 -6.34 -12.03 -5.38
N SER A 78 -5.34 -12.75 -4.89
CA SER A 78 -5.26 -14.21 -5.03
C SER A 78 -6.45 -14.91 -4.35
N LYS A 79 -6.86 -14.43 -3.18
CA LYS A 79 -7.99 -14.94 -2.41
C LYS A 79 -9.33 -14.68 -3.10
N GLN A 80 -9.54 -13.48 -3.64
CA GLN A 80 -10.74 -13.12 -4.39
C GLN A 80 -10.87 -13.98 -5.66
N PHE A 81 -9.81 -14.11 -6.45
CA PHE A 81 -9.82 -14.94 -7.65
C PHE A 81 -9.95 -16.43 -7.35
N TRP A 82 -9.41 -16.91 -6.22
CA TRP A 82 -9.63 -18.30 -5.78
C TRP A 82 -11.11 -18.53 -5.42
N THR A 83 -11.74 -17.58 -4.73
CA THR A 83 -13.16 -17.64 -4.37
C THR A 83 -14.04 -17.61 -5.61
N LEU A 84 -13.74 -16.74 -6.58
CA LEU A 84 -14.40 -16.69 -7.89
C LEU A 84 -14.32 -18.03 -8.63
N ARG A 85 -13.12 -18.64 -8.70
CA ARG A 85 -12.95 -19.96 -9.32
C ARG A 85 -13.81 -21.02 -8.65
N ARG A 86 -13.86 -21.03 -7.32
CA ARG A 86 -14.69 -21.97 -6.55
C ARG A 86 -16.18 -21.75 -6.83
N TYR A 87 -16.63 -20.50 -6.88
CA TYR A 87 -18.01 -20.13 -7.19
C TYR A 87 -18.43 -20.62 -8.59
N MET A 88 -17.63 -20.36 -9.63
CA MET A 88 -17.92 -20.81 -10.98
C MET A 88 -17.97 -22.35 -11.09
N LYS A 89 -17.09 -23.06 -10.37
CA LYS A 89 -17.08 -24.52 -10.32
C LYS A 89 -18.35 -25.08 -9.65
N GLN A 90 -18.79 -24.46 -8.56
CA GLN A 90 -20.00 -24.90 -7.83
C GLN A 90 -21.27 -24.73 -8.68
N HIS A 91 -21.36 -23.64 -9.44
CA HIS A 91 -22.51 -23.37 -10.32
C HIS A 91 -22.41 -24.03 -11.70
N LYS A 92 -21.41 -24.90 -11.94
CA LYS A 92 -21.20 -25.59 -13.23
C LYS A 92 -21.21 -24.64 -14.43
N VAL A 93 -20.60 -23.47 -14.28
CA VAL A 93 -20.50 -22.48 -15.37
C VAL A 93 -19.66 -23.06 -16.50
N HIS A 94 -20.09 -22.87 -17.75
CA HIS A 94 -19.35 -23.34 -18.91
C HIS A 94 -17.92 -22.77 -18.93
N ILE A 95 -16.94 -23.59 -19.34
CA ILE A 95 -15.52 -23.22 -19.29
C ILE A 95 -15.22 -21.96 -20.11
N THR A 96 -15.86 -21.79 -21.27
CA THR A 96 -15.65 -20.61 -22.13
C THR A 96 -16.12 -19.32 -21.47
N LEU A 97 -17.26 -19.36 -20.76
CA LEU A 97 -17.77 -18.21 -20.02
C LEU A 97 -16.89 -17.90 -18.80
N SER A 98 -16.44 -18.94 -18.09
CA SER A 98 -15.55 -18.79 -16.93
C SER A 98 -14.21 -18.15 -17.30
N VAL A 99 -13.62 -18.54 -18.43
CA VAL A 99 -12.37 -17.95 -18.95
C VAL A 99 -12.58 -16.48 -19.31
N ARG A 100 -13.69 -16.15 -20.00
CA ARG A 100 -14.04 -14.75 -20.34
C ARG A 100 -14.20 -13.89 -19.10
N ILE A 101 -14.96 -14.36 -18.10
CA ILE A 101 -15.17 -13.64 -16.83
C ILE A 101 -13.84 -13.42 -16.12
N LYS A 102 -13.01 -14.46 -16.00
CA LYS A 102 -11.70 -14.35 -15.33
C LYS A 102 -10.80 -13.32 -16.03
N SER A 103 -10.67 -13.40 -17.35
CA SER A 103 -9.83 -12.48 -18.12
C SER A 103 -10.32 -11.04 -17.98
N TYR A 104 -11.64 -10.80 -18.10
CA TYR A 104 -12.22 -9.48 -17.88
C TYR A 104 -11.92 -8.93 -16.49
N LEU A 105 -12.16 -9.73 -15.44
CA LEU A 105 -11.92 -9.32 -14.05
C LEU A 105 -10.44 -9.09 -13.77
N GLU A 106 -9.53 -9.86 -14.38
CA GLU A 106 -8.08 -9.69 -14.22
C GLU A 106 -7.61 -8.36 -14.83
N HIS A 107 -8.11 -8.01 -16.03
CA HIS A 107 -7.89 -6.70 -16.62
C HIS A 107 -8.53 -5.56 -15.82
N ALA A 108 -9.77 -5.76 -15.34
CA ALA A 108 -10.47 -4.75 -14.55
C ALA A 108 -9.74 -4.47 -13.21
N TRP A 109 -9.28 -5.52 -12.54
CA TRP A 109 -8.53 -5.42 -11.28
C TRP A 109 -7.17 -4.73 -11.48
N GLN A 110 -6.42 -5.11 -12.50
CA GLN A 110 -5.13 -4.48 -12.80
C GLN A 110 -5.28 -2.99 -13.09
N ARG A 111 -6.35 -2.61 -13.80
CA ARG A 111 -6.67 -1.21 -14.08
C ARG A 111 -7.18 -0.48 -12.84
N GLN A 112 -7.95 -1.11 -11.96
CA GLN A 112 -8.33 -0.56 -10.65
C GLN A 112 -7.12 -0.35 -9.73
N LYS A 113 -6.08 -1.18 -9.83
CA LYS A 113 -4.83 -0.95 -9.09
C LYS A 113 -4.02 0.23 -9.65
N THR A 114 -4.17 0.51 -10.95
CA THR A 114 -3.50 1.62 -11.65
C THR A 114 -4.27 2.93 -11.51
N CYS A 115 -5.60 2.88 -11.54
CA CYS A 115 -6.50 4.01 -11.32
C CYS A 115 -6.78 4.13 -9.82
N VAL A 116 -6.26 5.19 -9.19
CA VAL A 116 -6.51 5.46 -7.77
C VAL A 116 -8.02 5.43 -7.51
N PRO A 117 -8.52 4.54 -6.64
CA PRO A 117 -9.93 4.50 -6.32
C PRO A 117 -10.35 5.84 -5.75
N GLU A 118 -11.58 6.23 -6.03
CA GLU A 118 -12.12 7.49 -5.55
C GLU A 118 -11.95 7.59 -4.02
N PRO A 119 -11.15 8.55 -3.52
CA PRO A 119 -10.91 8.63 -2.09
C PRO A 119 -12.22 8.96 -1.38
N LYS A 120 -12.53 8.22 -0.31
CA LYS A 120 -13.73 8.47 0.53
C LYS A 120 -13.81 9.92 1.04
N LEU A 121 -12.67 10.60 1.11
CA LEU A 121 -12.54 12.03 1.44
C LEU A 121 -13.30 12.95 0.47
N LEU A 122 -13.53 12.52 -0.77
CA LEU A 122 -14.32 13.29 -1.73
C LEU A 122 -15.79 13.43 -1.33
N ALA A 123 -16.32 12.50 -0.53
CA ALA A 123 -17.68 12.63 0.01
C ALA A 123 -17.81 13.74 1.08
N LEU A 124 -16.68 14.26 1.60
CA LEU A 124 -16.65 15.40 2.52
C LEU A 124 -16.54 16.75 1.80
N LEU A 125 -16.38 16.71 0.48
CA LEU A 125 -16.21 17.91 -0.33
C LEU A 125 -17.54 18.68 -0.40
N SER A 126 -17.49 20.01 -0.42
CA SER A 126 -18.68 20.82 -0.65
C SER A 126 -19.23 20.56 -2.06
N GLU A 127 -20.55 20.71 -2.23
CA GLU A 127 -21.20 20.50 -3.53
C GLU A 127 -20.57 21.36 -4.65
N GLN A 128 -20.15 22.59 -4.32
CA GLN A 128 -19.47 23.48 -5.26
C GLN A 128 -18.11 22.93 -5.72
N LEU A 129 -17.26 22.51 -4.79
CA LEU A 129 -15.94 21.97 -5.11
C LEU A 129 -16.03 20.63 -5.84
N TRP A 130 -17.07 19.83 -5.56
CA TRP A 130 -17.37 18.61 -6.30
C TRP A 130 -17.73 18.90 -7.75
N ASN A 131 -18.58 19.90 -7.99
CA ASN A 131 -18.96 20.32 -9.35
C ASN A 131 -17.76 20.83 -10.14
N GLU A 132 -16.87 21.60 -9.51
CA GLU A 132 -15.63 22.08 -10.11
C GLU A 132 -14.67 20.93 -10.45
N LEU A 133 -14.49 19.98 -9.53
CA LEU A 133 -13.67 18.78 -9.74
C LEU A 133 -14.20 17.92 -10.90
N GLN A 134 -15.51 17.68 -10.94
CA GLN A 134 -16.15 16.89 -11.98
C GLN A 134 -16.07 17.59 -13.35
N GLY A 135 -16.21 18.93 -13.39
CA GLY A 135 -15.93 19.75 -14.56
C GLY A 135 -14.49 19.58 -15.05
N ALA A 136 -13.51 19.62 -14.15
CA ALA A 136 -12.11 19.42 -14.50
C ALA A 136 -11.82 17.98 -15.02
N LEU A 137 -12.44 16.96 -14.43
CA LEU A 137 -12.30 15.55 -14.83
C LEU A 137 -12.98 15.21 -16.16
N SER A 138 -14.00 15.99 -16.55
CA SER A 138 -14.76 15.81 -17.80
C SER A 138 -14.17 16.56 -18.99
N LYS A 139 -13.01 17.23 -18.84
CA LYS A 139 -12.31 17.91 -19.95
C LYS A 139 -12.02 17.02 -21.16
N THR A 140 -11.89 15.70 -20.99
CA THR A 140 -11.73 14.77 -22.12
C THR A 140 -12.98 14.72 -23.03
N VAL A 141 -14.16 15.03 -22.51
CA VAL A 141 -15.41 15.11 -23.28
C VAL A 141 -15.52 16.43 -24.05
N MET A 142 -14.77 17.46 -23.63
CA MET A 142 -14.68 18.77 -24.30
C MET A 142 -13.96 18.72 -25.66
N VAL A 143 -13.46 17.55 -26.08
CA VAL A 143 -12.89 17.35 -27.42
C VAL A 143 -13.98 17.41 -28.50
N HIS A 144 -15.25 17.19 -28.15
CA HIS A 144 -16.34 17.25 -29.12
C HIS A 144 -16.83 18.71 -29.31
N PRO A 145 -16.98 19.21 -30.56
CA PRO A 145 -17.33 20.61 -30.85
C PRO A 145 -18.60 21.10 -30.15
N LEU A 146 -19.56 20.20 -29.92
CA LEU A 146 -20.79 20.48 -29.18
C LEU A 146 -20.50 20.91 -27.73
N PHE A 147 -19.60 20.20 -27.04
CA PHE A 147 -19.29 20.48 -25.63
C PHE A 147 -18.36 21.68 -25.47
N GLU A 148 -17.47 21.91 -26.44
CA GLU A 148 -16.66 23.13 -26.53
C GLU A 148 -17.56 24.38 -26.66
N HIS A 149 -18.52 24.35 -27.58
CA HIS A 149 -19.47 25.46 -27.74
C HIS A 149 -20.38 25.65 -26.52
N LEU A 150 -20.77 24.58 -25.83
CA LEU A 150 -21.53 24.68 -24.58
C LEU A 150 -20.70 25.29 -23.44
N ASN A 151 -19.39 25.05 -23.42
CA ASN A 151 -18.49 25.64 -22.43
C ASN A 151 -18.35 27.15 -22.64
N ASP A 152 -18.22 27.60 -23.89
CA ASP A 152 -18.15 29.03 -24.25
C ASP A 152 -19.43 29.79 -23.87
N VAL A 153 -20.58 29.13 -23.94
CA VAL A 153 -21.88 29.73 -23.58
C VAL A 153 -22.11 29.71 -22.06
N SER A 154 -21.76 28.61 -21.37
CA SER A 154 -21.99 28.47 -19.93
C SER A 154 -21.18 27.33 -19.28
N ASP A 155 -20.11 27.69 -18.58
CA ASP A 155 -19.34 26.76 -17.73
C ASP A 155 -20.21 26.02 -16.70
N VAL A 156 -21.22 26.70 -16.14
CA VAL A 156 -22.13 26.14 -15.12
C VAL A 156 -22.98 24.99 -15.70
N THR A 157 -23.37 25.08 -16.96
CA THR A 157 -24.17 24.06 -17.63
C THR A 157 -23.33 22.81 -17.88
N VAL A 158 -22.07 22.99 -18.29
CA VAL A 158 -21.11 21.89 -18.47
C VAL A 158 -20.82 21.18 -17.15
N GLN A 159 -20.60 21.91 -16.06
CA GLN A 159 -20.41 21.32 -14.73
C GLN A 159 -21.62 20.48 -14.29
N ARG A 160 -22.84 21.01 -14.44
CA ARG A 160 -24.07 20.27 -14.10
C ARG A 160 -24.27 19.03 -14.97
N LEU A 161 -23.94 19.13 -16.26
CA LEU A 161 -24.00 18.00 -17.18
C LEU A 161 -22.97 16.93 -16.82
N ALA A 162 -21.76 17.33 -16.45
CA ALA A 162 -20.70 16.42 -16.03
C ALA A 162 -21.05 15.64 -14.77
N VAL A 163 -21.82 16.23 -13.86
CA VAL A 163 -22.28 15.58 -12.63
C VAL A 163 -23.48 14.67 -12.88
N LYS A 164 -24.47 15.11 -13.66
CA LYS A 164 -25.73 14.36 -13.84
C LYS A 164 -25.73 13.33 -14.96
N ALA A 165 -25.02 13.59 -16.06
CA ALA A 165 -25.15 12.82 -17.29
C ALA A 165 -23.92 11.96 -17.62
N ILE A 166 -22.73 12.30 -17.09
CA ILE A 166 -21.50 11.57 -17.41
C ILE A 166 -21.27 10.48 -16.38
N SER A 167 -21.27 9.22 -16.83
CA SER A 167 -20.83 8.08 -16.02
C SER A 167 -19.75 7.30 -16.77
N ARG A 168 -18.73 6.83 -16.05
CA ARG A 168 -17.70 5.96 -16.62
C ARG A 168 -18.14 4.51 -16.44
N ARG A 169 -18.29 3.77 -17.55
CA ARG A 169 -18.52 2.32 -17.55
C ARG A 169 -17.32 1.58 -18.11
N MET A 170 -16.99 0.45 -17.49
CA MET A 170 -15.96 -0.46 -17.97
C MET A 170 -16.61 -1.55 -18.81
N LEU A 171 -16.03 -1.81 -19.98
CA LEU A 171 -16.51 -2.81 -20.93
C LEU A 171 -15.37 -3.78 -21.24
N ALA A 172 -15.69 -5.06 -21.33
CA ALA A 172 -14.76 -6.07 -21.85
C ALA A 172 -14.59 -5.89 -23.37
N GLN A 173 -13.49 -6.42 -23.92
CA GLN A 173 -13.20 -6.35 -25.36
C GLN A 173 -14.32 -6.95 -26.25
N ALA A 174 -15.13 -7.85 -25.70
CA ALA A 174 -16.24 -8.50 -26.39
C ALA A 174 -17.63 -8.07 -25.88
N ASP A 175 -17.71 -7.02 -25.06
CA ASP A 175 -18.98 -6.50 -24.59
C ASP A 175 -19.60 -5.61 -25.67
N ARG A 176 -20.88 -5.84 -25.94
CA ARG A 176 -21.68 -5.00 -26.83
C ARG A 176 -22.28 -3.88 -25.97
N LEU A 177 -21.88 -2.64 -26.23
CA LEU A 177 -22.41 -1.48 -25.51
C LEU A 177 -23.83 -1.14 -25.96
N PHE A 178 -24.12 -1.32 -27.24
CA PHE A 178 -25.41 -1.06 -27.84
C PHE A 178 -25.94 -2.35 -28.45
N PHE A 179 -27.09 -2.81 -27.98
CA PHE A 179 -27.81 -3.89 -28.63
C PHE A 179 -28.71 -3.31 -29.73
N PRO A 180 -28.78 -3.96 -30.91
CA PRO A 180 -29.73 -3.54 -31.93
C PRO A 180 -31.15 -3.62 -31.35
N CYS A 181 -31.89 -2.51 -31.46
CA CYS A 181 -33.23 -2.27 -30.91
C CYS A 181 -33.33 -1.91 -29.40
N GLU A 182 -32.24 -1.61 -28.71
CA GLU A 182 -32.33 -0.91 -27.41
C GLU A 182 -32.51 0.60 -27.63
N THR A 183 -33.62 1.16 -27.11
CA THR A 183 -33.78 2.61 -26.98
C THR A 183 -33.06 3.09 -25.72
N ALA A 184 -32.19 4.10 -25.89
CA ALA A 184 -31.40 4.72 -24.84
C ALA A 184 -32.25 5.43 -23.77
#